data_AF-A0A646KP91-F1
#
_entry.id   AF-A0A646KP91-F1
#
_cell.length_a   1.000
_cell.length_b   1.000
_cell.length_c   1.000
_cell.angle_alpha   90.00
_cell.angle_beta   90.00
_cell.angle_gamma   90.00
#
_symmetry.space_group_name_H-M   'P 1'
#
loop_
_entity.id
_entity.type
_entity.pdbx_description
1 polymer ?
#
loop_
_entity_poly.entity_id
_entity_poly.type
_entity_poly.pdbx_seq_one_letter_code
_entity_poly.pdbx_strand_id
1 'polypeptide(L)'
;MILPHIAYAEAVYADLAGADVRPALIELRTTDDLDYRIRLQWAADHHALTEDYWPHGLHLAWSSIKGWSASGDRDGDGPLLPGPVIAAPDDVTAFVFHICEHGPAGPAAPAAVAWTGALALTEAMNCWEDQ
;
A
#
# COMPACT_ATOMS: atom_id res chain seq x y z
N MET A 1 18.45 -14.31 -2.75
CA MET A 1 18.28 -12.85 -2.89
C MET A 1 17.19 -12.46 -1.92
N ILE A 2 17.47 -11.58 -0.95
CA ILE A 2 16.44 -11.07 -0.06
C ILE A 2 15.65 -10.04 -0.87
N LEU A 3 14.33 -10.23 -1.00
CA LEU A 3 13.47 -9.25 -1.64
C LEU A 3 13.23 -8.11 -0.64
N PRO A 4 13.84 -6.92 -0.80
CA PRO A 4 13.92 -5.92 0.25
C PRO A 4 12.54 -5.32 0.62
N HIS A 5 11.56 -5.42 -0.29
CA HIS A 5 10.19 -4.99 -0.05
C HIS A 5 9.40 -5.95 0.86
N ILE A 6 9.91 -7.16 1.16
CA ILE A 6 9.27 -8.06 2.13
C ILE A 6 9.18 -7.40 3.51
N ALA A 7 10.28 -6.85 4.01
CA ALA A 7 10.31 -6.23 5.34
C ALA A 7 9.36 -5.03 5.44
N TYR A 8 9.22 -4.28 4.34
CA TYR A 8 8.25 -3.20 4.25
C TYR A 8 6.81 -3.71 4.25
N ALA A 9 6.51 -4.73 3.46
CA ALA A 9 5.18 -5.36 3.44
C ALA A 9 4.80 -5.96 4.81
N GLU A 10 5.75 -6.59 5.50
CA GLU A 10 5.55 -7.13 6.86
C GLU A 10 5.24 -6.02 7.87
N ALA A 11 5.95 -4.89 7.80
CA ALA A 11 5.70 -3.74 8.67
C ALA A 11 4.30 -3.13 8.43
N VAL A 12 3.94 -2.92 7.17
CA VAL A 12 2.60 -2.44 6.77
C VAL A 12 1.52 -3.41 7.23
N TYR A 13 1.73 -4.72 7.02
CA TYR A 13 0.77 -5.72 7.47
C TYR A 13 0.61 -5.75 8.99
N ALA A 14 1.72 -5.67 9.74
CA ALA A 14 1.68 -5.67 11.19
C ALA A 14 0.87 -4.50 11.75
N ASP A 15 1.02 -3.32 11.15
CA ASP A 15 0.29 -2.12 11.56
C ASP A 15 -1.22 -2.24 11.26
N LEU A 16 -1.57 -2.64 10.02
CA LEU A 16 -2.95 -2.95 9.62
C LEU A 16 -3.59 -4.03 10.52
N ALA A 17 -2.81 -5.06 10.89
CA ALA A 17 -3.27 -6.15 11.75
C ALA A 17 -3.45 -5.73 13.21
N GLY A 18 -2.66 -4.78 13.70
CA GLY A 18 -2.80 -4.15 15.01
C GLY A 18 -4.04 -3.24 15.08
N ALA A 19 -4.43 -2.66 13.95
CA ALA A 19 -5.62 -1.83 13.80
C ALA A 19 -6.90 -2.62 13.42
N ASP A 20 -6.83 -3.95 13.36
CA ASP A 20 -7.93 -4.85 12.97
C ASP A 20 -8.45 -4.67 11.53
N VAL A 21 -7.65 -4.08 10.62
CA VAL A 21 -8.01 -3.87 9.21
C VAL A 21 -7.20 -4.81 8.30
N ARG A 22 -7.24 -6.11 8.60
CA ARG A 22 -6.35 -7.10 7.95
C ARG A 22 -6.75 -7.36 6.49
N PRO A 23 -5.82 -7.24 5.53
CA PRO A 23 -6.09 -7.70 4.18
C PRO A 23 -6.24 -9.22 4.17
N ALA A 24 -7.15 -9.73 3.35
CA ALA A 24 -7.35 -11.16 3.12
C ALA A 24 -6.21 -11.78 2.30
N LEU A 25 -5.54 -10.97 1.48
CA LEU A 25 -4.44 -11.39 0.61
C LEU A 25 -3.34 -10.33 0.58
N ILE A 26 -2.09 -10.81 0.58
CA ILE A 26 -0.90 -10.03 0.30
C ILE A 26 -0.15 -10.73 -0.83
N GLU A 27 0.11 -10.02 -1.93
CA GLU A 27 0.97 -10.49 -2.99
C GLU A 27 2.22 -9.61 -3.08
N LEU A 28 3.37 -10.26 -3.23
CA LEU A 28 4.66 -9.61 -3.41
C LEU A 28 5.22 -10.01 -4.77
N ARG A 29 5.64 -9.03 -5.56
CA ARG A 29 6.19 -9.28 -6.90
C ARG A 29 7.41 -8.41 -7.16
N THR A 30 8.26 -8.89 -8.05
CA THR A 30 9.33 -8.11 -8.66
C THR A 30 9.20 -8.29 -10.15
N THR A 31 9.18 -7.19 -10.90
CA THR A 31 9.12 -7.25 -12.36
C THR A 31 10.52 -7.33 -12.96
N ASP A 32 10.60 -7.64 -14.25
CA ASP A 32 11.86 -7.63 -15.01
C ASP A 32 12.51 -6.23 -15.03
N ASP A 33 11.69 -5.18 -14.91
CA ASP A 33 12.13 -3.78 -14.76
C ASP A 33 12.57 -3.43 -13.32
N LEU A 34 12.74 -4.44 -12.46
CA LEU A 34 13.09 -4.30 -11.05
C LEU A 34 12.09 -3.47 -10.23
N ASP A 35 10.84 -3.35 -10.68
CA ASP A 35 9.77 -2.73 -9.91
C ASP A 35 9.33 -3.70 -8.80
N TYR A 36 9.59 -3.31 -7.55
CA TYR A 36 9.09 -4.04 -6.39
C TYR A 36 7.63 -3.68 -6.15
N ARG A 37 6.78 -4.68 -6.03
CA ARG A 37 5.34 -4.48 -5.87
C ARG A 37 4.79 -5.20 -4.66
N ILE A 38 3.90 -4.50 -3.96
CA ILE A 38 3.05 -5.07 -2.91
C ILE A 38 1.61 -4.89 -3.36
N ARG A 39 0.79 -5.90 -3.15
CA ARG A 39 -0.66 -5.80 -3.37
C ARG A 39 -1.38 -6.35 -2.15
N LEU A 40 -2.23 -5.53 -1.56
CA LEU A 40 -3.11 -5.86 -0.46
C LEU A 40 -4.54 -5.90 -0.98
N GLN A 41 -5.33 -6.88 -0.54
CA GLN A 41 -6.72 -7.01 -0.95
C GLN A 41 -7.63 -7.31 0.25
N TRP A 42 -8.74 -6.60 0.31
CA TRP A 42 -9.86 -6.86 1.20
C TRP A 42 -11.06 -7.31 0.37
N ALA A 43 -11.79 -8.29 0.88
CA ALA A 43 -13.04 -8.74 0.27
C ALA A 43 -14.16 -7.71 0.53
N ALA A 44 -15.17 -7.67 -0.33
CA ALA A 44 -16.29 -6.73 -0.24
C ALA A 44 -17.07 -6.82 1.09
N ASP A 45 -17.08 -8.00 1.72
CA ASP A 45 -17.74 -8.29 2.99
C ASP A 45 -16.85 -8.01 4.22
N HIS A 46 -15.66 -7.44 4.03
CA HIS A 46 -14.78 -7.08 5.13
C HIS A 46 -15.41 -5.97 5.98
N HIS A 47 -15.47 -6.18 7.30
CA HIS A 47 -16.21 -5.32 8.25
C HIS A 47 -15.81 -3.83 8.24
N ALA A 48 -14.57 -3.52 7.87
CA ALA A 48 -14.08 -2.15 7.77
C ALA A 48 -14.53 -1.44 6.48
N LEU A 49 -14.98 -2.16 5.45
CA LEU A 49 -15.35 -1.56 4.17
C LEU A 49 -16.82 -1.13 4.17
N THR A 50 -17.07 0.06 3.64
CA THR A 50 -18.41 0.53 3.33
C THR A 50 -18.81 0.08 1.93
N GLU A 51 -19.91 -0.66 1.79
CA GLU A 51 -20.41 -1.20 0.51
C GLU A 51 -20.69 -0.09 -0.53
N ASP A 52 -21.09 1.10 -0.08
CA ASP A 52 -21.32 2.28 -0.93
C ASP A 52 -20.07 2.71 -1.73
N TYR A 53 -18.88 2.44 -1.20
CA TYR A 53 -17.61 2.83 -1.80
C TYR A 53 -16.84 1.65 -2.40
N TRP A 54 -16.97 0.46 -1.79
CA TRP A 54 -16.18 -0.71 -2.12
C TRP A 54 -17.07 -1.95 -2.37
N PRO A 55 -18.02 -1.90 -3.33
CA PRO A 55 -18.96 -3.00 -3.56
C PRO A 55 -18.29 -4.29 -4.05
N HIS A 56 -17.03 -4.22 -4.48
CA HIS A 56 -16.23 -5.34 -4.98
C HIS A 56 -15.00 -5.62 -4.11
N GLY A 57 -14.89 -4.93 -2.97
CA GLY A 57 -13.71 -4.94 -2.11
C GLY A 57 -12.75 -3.80 -2.42
N LEU A 58 -11.63 -3.82 -1.71
CA LEU A 58 -10.58 -2.81 -1.79
C LEU A 58 -9.28 -3.50 -2.21
N HIS A 59 -8.58 -2.87 -3.14
CA HIS A 59 -7.23 -3.21 -3.54
C HIS A 59 -6.31 -2.03 -3.26
N LEU A 60 -5.24 -2.28 -2.51
CA LEU A 60 -4.17 -1.32 -2.29
C LEU A 60 -2.91 -1.86 -2.95
N ALA A 61 -2.34 -1.13 -3.89
CA ALA A 61 -1.13 -1.53 -4.60
C ALA A 61 -0.01 -0.55 -4.28
N TRP A 62 1.20 -1.07 -4.13
CA TRP A 62 2.43 -0.29 -4.00
C TRP A 62 3.39 -0.69 -5.10
N SER A 63 4.08 0.31 -5.65
CA SER A 63 5.22 0.16 -6.55
C SER A 63 6.39 0.96 -6.01
N SER A 64 7.60 0.42 -6.08
CA SER A 64 8.82 1.17 -5.75
C SER A 64 9.06 2.37 -6.67
N ILE A 65 8.38 2.44 -7.81
CA ILE A 65 8.49 3.53 -8.77
C ILE A 65 7.41 4.59 -8.53
N LYS A 66 6.16 4.15 -8.30
CA LYS A 66 5.00 5.06 -8.27
C LYS A 66 4.51 5.39 -6.86
N GLY A 67 4.85 4.58 -5.85
CA GLY A 67 4.24 4.64 -4.53
C GLY A 67 2.92 3.87 -4.47
N TRP A 68 2.04 4.28 -3.56
CA TRP A 68 0.77 3.60 -3.30
C TRP A 68 -0.36 4.06 -4.22
N SER A 69 -1.30 3.17 -4.51
CA SER A 69 -2.58 3.44 -5.18
C SER A 69 -3.71 2.57 -4.60
N ALA A 70 -4.95 3.04 -4.70
CA ALA A 70 -6.13 2.32 -4.21
C ALA A 70 -7.21 2.17 -5.29
N SER A 71 -7.73 0.97 -5.51
CA SER A 71 -8.79 0.68 -6.47
C SER A 71 -9.84 -0.29 -5.92
N GLY A 72 -11.07 -0.20 -6.46
CA GLY A 72 -12.16 -1.11 -6.11
C GLY A 72 -12.26 -2.29 -7.08
N ASP A 73 -11.57 -2.18 -8.21
CA ASP A 73 -11.53 -3.20 -9.25
C ASP A 73 -10.26 -4.03 -9.14
N ARG A 74 -10.42 -5.34 -9.31
CA ARG A 74 -9.32 -6.32 -9.23
C ARG A 74 -8.18 -6.05 -10.22
N ASP A 75 -8.42 -5.34 -11.31
CA ASP A 75 -7.42 -5.17 -12.37
C ASP A 75 -7.10 -3.70 -12.69
N GLY A 76 -7.65 -2.75 -11.91
CA GLY A 76 -7.44 -1.32 -12.12
C GLY A 76 -6.27 -0.77 -11.30
N ASP A 77 -5.33 -0.09 -11.96
CA ASP A 77 -4.45 0.88 -11.29
C ASP A 77 -5.32 2.04 -10.81
N GLY A 78 -5.56 2.11 -9.51
CA GLY A 78 -6.31 3.21 -8.89
C GLY A 78 -5.54 4.53 -8.87
N PRO A 79 -6.17 5.64 -8.45
CA PRO A 79 -5.46 6.89 -8.23
C PRO A 79 -4.30 6.71 -7.26
N LEU A 80 -3.20 7.43 -7.51
CA LEU A 80 -2.04 7.46 -6.62
C LEU A 80 -2.40 8.17 -5.33
N LEU A 81 -1.88 7.61 -4.24
CA LEU A 81 -2.05 8.18 -2.91
C LEU A 81 -1.06 9.34 -2.72
N PRO A 82 -1.48 10.44 -2.10
CA PRO A 82 -0.57 11.50 -1.75
C PRO A 82 0.40 11.02 -0.66
N GLY A 83 1.70 11.19 -0.89
CA GLY A 83 2.72 10.81 0.09
C GLY A 83 4.06 10.41 -0.54
N PRO A 84 5.05 10.08 0.28
CA PRO A 84 6.31 9.52 -0.20
C PRO A 84 6.09 8.12 -0.75
N VAL A 85 6.98 7.68 -1.65
CA VAL A 85 6.94 6.34 -2.23
C VAL A 85 6.97 5.27 -1.13
N ILE A 86 7.82 5.43 -0.11
CA ILE A 86 7.87 4.56 1.06
C ILE A 86 7.20 5.29 2.24
N ALA A 87 5.88 5.27 2.32
CA ALA A 87 5.13 5.83 3.45
C ALA A 87 5.35 5.01 4.73
N ALA A 88 5.27 5.67 5.89
CA ALA A 88 5.30 4.97 7.17
C ALA A 88 4.10 3.99 7.28
N PRO A 89 4.29 2.80 7.88
CA PRO A 89 3.20 1.82 8.02
C PRO A 89 1.92 2.37 8.66
N ASP A 90 2.06 3.22 9.68
CA ASP A 90 0.96 3.91 10.36
C ASP A 90 0.23 4.90 9.45
N ASP A 91 0.96 5.60 8.58
CA ASP A 91 0.35 6.47 7.54
C ASP A 91 -0.44 5.64 6.51
N VAL A 92 0.07 4.46 6.12
CA VAL A 92 -0.67 3.54 5.23
C VAL A 92 -1.95 3.07 5.89
N THR A 93 -1.90 2.68 7.16
CA THR A 93 -3.08 2.28 7.93
C THR A 93 -4.09 3.42 8.08
N ALA A 94 -3.63 4.64 8.42
CA ALA A 94 -4.47 5.82 8.49
C ALA A 94 -5.15 6.12 7.14
N PHE A 95 -4.43 5.92 6.03
CA PHE A 95 -4.99 6.03 4.70
C PHE A 95 -6.08 4.98 4.44
N VAL A 96 -5.84 3.71 4.80
CA VAL A 96 -6.84 2.65 4.65
C VAL A 96 -8.12 3.00 5.42
N PHE A 97 -8.02 3.47 6.66
CA PHE A 97 -9.20 3.94 7.40
C PHE A 97 -9.92 5.07 6.68
N HIS A 98 -9.18 6.08 6.24
CA HIS A 98 -9.76 7.23 5.55
C HIS A 98 -10.56 6.80 4.31
N ILE A 99 -10.01 5.94 3.46
CA ILE A 99 -10.72 5.50 2.25
C ILE A 99 -11.86 4.52 2.53
N CYS A 100 -11.81 3.80 3.65
CA CYS A 100 -12.93 2.98 4.12
C CYS A 100 -14.13 3.85 4.53
N GLU A 101 -13.85 4.99 5.19
CA GLU A 101 -14.86 5.93 5.71
C GLU A 101 -15.36 6.94 4.67
N HIS A 102 -14.51 7.38 3.74
CA HIS A 102 -14.79 8.49 2.84
C HIS A 102 -14.75 8.11 1.35
N GLY A 103 -14.39 6.87 1.03
CA GLY A 103 -14.28 6.38 -0.33
C GLY A 103 -13.04 6.90 -1.08
N PRO A 104 -12.94 6.62 -2.39
CA PRO A 104 -11.73 6.86 -3.19
C PRO A 104 -11.49 8.34 -3.55
N ALA A 105 -12.46 9.23 -3.31
CA ALA A 105 -12.42 10.63 -3.75
C ALA A 105 -12.16 11.64 -2.61
N GLY A 106 -11.82 11.17 -1.41
CA GLY A 106 -11.59 12.02 -0.23
C GLY A 106 -10.27 12.80 -0.29
N PRO A 107 -10.21 14.06 0.19
CA PRO A 107 -8.96 14.79 0.31
C PRO A 107 -8.03 14.10 1.32
N ALA A 108 -6.74 14.12 0.99
CA ALA A 108 -5.63 13.42 1.63
C ALA A 108 -5.80 13.03 3.11
N ALA A 109 -5.49 11.76 3.40
CA ALA A 109 -5.00 11.31 4.69
C ALA A 109 -3.88 12.25 5.23
N PRO A 110 -3.61 12.28 6.54
CA PRO A 110 -2.57 13.13 7.15
C PRO A 110 -1.25 13.11 6.37
N ALA A 111 -0.47 14.19 6.51
CA ALA A 111 0.80 14.37 5.81
C ALA A 111 1.72 13.16 6.02
N ALA A 112 1.79 12.29 5.01
CA ALA A 112 2.52 11.05 5.09
C ALA A 112 4.03 11.33 5.17
N VAL A 113 4.69 10.64 6.10
CA VAL A 113 6.12 10.71 6.36
C VAL A 113 6.80 9.52 5.72
N ALA A 114 8.04 9.71 5.25
CA ALA A 114 8.81 8.63 4.66
C ALA A 114 9.25 7.65 5.77
N TRP A 115 9.06 6.35 5.55
CA TRP A 115 9.49 5.33 6.48
C TRP A 115 11.02 5.18 6.46
N THR A 116 11.67 5.53 7.56
CA THR A 116 13.13 5.44 7.69
C THR A 116 13.64 4.04 8.06
N GLY A 117 12.75 3.13 8.46
CA GLY A 117 13.07 1.73 8.77
C GLY A 117 13.37 0.87 7.54
N ALA A 118 13.08 1.38 6.34
CA ALA A 118 13.21 0.67 5.07
C ALA A 118 14.63 0.69 4.47
N LEU A 119 15.70 0.79 5.28
CA LEU A 119 17.04 1.13 4.77
C LEU A 119 17.50 0.24 3.59
N ALA A 120 17.35 -1.08 3.72
CA ALA A 120 17.72 -2.01 2.65
C ALA A 120 16.87 -1.85 1.37
N LEU A 121 15.61 -1.42 1.50
CA LEU A 121 14.73 -1.10 0.38
C LEU A 121 15.11 0.23 -0.27
N THR A 122 15.39 1.25 0.54
CA THR A 122 15.88 2.55 0.08
C THR A 122 17.21 2.41 -0.66
N GLU A 123 18.14 1.62 -0.13
CA GLU A 123 19.42 1.32 -0.81
C GLU A 123 19.19 0.59 -2.12
N ALA A 124 18.31 -0.42 -2.14
CA ALA A 124 17.98 -1.14 -3.37
C ALA A 124 17.39 -0.21 -4.43
N MET A 125 16.49 0.70 -4.04
CA MET A 125 15.91 1.70 -4.94
C MET A 125 16.95 2.72 -5.44
N ASN A 126 17.86 3.19 -4.58
CA ASN A 126 18.87 4.20 -4.92
C ASN A 126 19.99 3.66 -5.80
N CYS A 127 20.41 2.40 -5.62
CA CYS A 127 21.43 1.77 -6.46
C CYS A 127 21.04 1.67 -7.95
N TRP A 128 19.81 2.04 -8.29
CA TRP A 128 19.26 1.99 -9.64
C TRP A 128 19.12 3.35 -10.31
N GLU A 129 19.06 4.45 -9.54
CA GLU A 129 19.06 5.80 -10.13
C GLU A 129 20.42 6.18 -10.73
N ASP A 130 21.48 5.46 -10.33
CA ASP A 130 22.88 5.68 -10.77
C ASP A 130 23.32 4.81 -11.98
N GLN A 131 22.41 4.06 -12.63
CA GLN A 131 22.70 3.24 -13.84
C GLN A 131 22.09 3.82 -15.11
#